data_AF-A0A8H6JXK9-F1
#
_entry.id   AF-A0A8H6JXK9-F1
#
_cell.length_a   1.000
_cell.length_b   1.000
_cell.length_c   1.000
_cell.angle_alpha   90.00
_cell.angle_beta   90.00
_cell.angle_gamma   90.00
#
_symmetry.space_group_name_H-M   'P 1'
#
loop_
_entity.id
_entity.type
_entity.pdbx_description
1 polymer ?
#
loop_
_entity_poly.entity_id
_entity_poly.type
_entity_poly.pdbx_seq_one_letter_code
_entity_poly.pdbx_strand_id
1 'polypeptide(L)'
;MFRGQLDEDFLAEDEADVLETLQFWLIETTPDHVGGPQSHATLEECASLLMSLTSEAASLNQPAIWPYIKKNKVFLNSHILSNGLVLVNLPGRATTDVGVASVFELAKKAGLKNVGIVCTRSKLSSAVAASQRELDDIDLTLAEFDDGVLSDEDKDEYMELSRQRRATMRARELNLFRQYLIETRNTSVVTHLVDHYGGQIDLDEPKVFCVSNTEYWSKRSEPKDSALPSLQMSGILTLRKHCLSIVADTQHKAAITFVCSDIPALLDDVALWVESGAGSANSERKRGIRKTLNKVEKRLQMVKKSVRRWNEV
;
A
#
# COMPACT_ATOMS: atom_id res chain seq x y z
N MET A 1 1.13 -10.74 -26.60
CA MET A 1 0.22 -10.80 -27.75
C MET A 1 0.81 -11.71 -28.81
N PHE A 2 1.99 -11.41 -29.36
CA PHE A 2 2.61 -12.21 -30.44
C PHE A 2 3.88 -12.98 -30.02
N ARG A 3 4.02 -13.34 -28.73
CA ARG A 3 5.28 -13.94 -28.23
C ARG A 3 5.41 -15.37 -28.77
N GLY A 4 6.46 -15.64 -29.55
CA GLY A 4 6.78 -16.97 -30.08
C GLY A 4 6.19 -17.30 -31.44
N GLN A 5 5.40 -16.39 -32.04
CA GLN A 5 4.82 -16.53 -33.39
C GLN A 5 5.48 -15.63 -34.44
N LEU A 6 6.36 -14.72 -34.00
CA LEU A 6 7.11 -13.82 -34.88
C LEU A 6 8.50 -14.42 -35.10
N ASP A 7 8.80 -14.81 -36.34
CA ASP A 7 10.14 -15.17 -36.82
C ASP A 7 10.57 -14.24 -37.98
N GLU A 8 11.83 -14.36 -38.39
CA GLU A 8 12.40 -13.53 -39.46
C GLU A 8 11.80 -13.85 -40.83
N ASP A 9 11.35 -15.11 -41.03
CA ASP A 9 10.76 -15.56 -42.28
C ASP A 9 9.36 -14.96 -42.49
N PHE A 10 8.55 -14.86 -41.44
CA PHE A 10 7.24 -14.21 -41.44
C PHE A 10 7.33 -12.72 -41.81
N LEU A 11 8.34 -12.00 -41.33
CA LEU A 11 8.51 -10.57 -41.62
C LEU A 11 9.06 -10.32 -43.04
N ALA A 12 9.47 -11.36 -43.76
CA ALA A 12 9.93 -11.29 -45.14
C ALA A 12 8.81 -11.57 -46.17
N GLU A 13 7.60 -11.92 -45.72
CA GLU A 13 6.42 -12.14 -46.56
C GLU A 13 5.84 -10.81 -47.10
N ASP A 14 4.91 -10.91 -48.06
CA ASP A 14 4.23 -9.74 -48.63
C ASP A 14 3.40 -9.01 -47.56
N GLU A 15 3.36 -7.68 -47.64
CA GLU A 15 2.66 -6.85 -46.65
C GLU A 15 1.19 -7.28 -46.46
N ALA A 16 0.51 -7.69 -47.53
CA ALA A 16 -0.88 -8.14 -47.47
C ALA A 16 -1.03 -9.43 -46.65
N ASP A 17 -0.13 -10.39 -46.85
CA ASP A 17 -0.16 -11.71 -46.20
C ASP A 17 0.20 -11.59 -44.72
N VAL A 18 1.18 -10.74 -44.40
CA VAL A 18 1.56 -10.39 -43.02
C VAL A 18 0.37 -9.73 -42.29
N LEU A 19 -0.31 -8.78 -42.94
CA LEU A 19 -1.46 -8.09 -42.34
C LEU A 19 -2.65 -9.03 -42.13
N GLU A 20 -2.95 -9.92 -43.07
CA GLU A 20 -4.02 -10.91 -42.93
C GLU A 20 -3.72 -11.87 -41.77
N THR A 21 -2.48 -12.34 -41.65
CA THR A 21 -2.04 -13.21 -40.57
C THR A 21 -2.10 -12.51 -39.20
N LEU A 22 -1.63 -11.26 -39.11
CA LEU A 22 -1.73 -10.47 -37.89
C LEU A 22 -3.19 -10.23 -37.48
N GLN A 23 -4.09 -9.96 -38.45
CA GLN A 23 -5.52 -9.82 -38.18
C GLN A 23 -6.14 -11.13 -37.68
N PHE A 24 -5.78 -12.26 -38.28
CA PHE A 24 -6.24 -13.58 -37.85
C PHE A 24 -5.81 -13.87 -36.41
N TRP A 25 -4.53 -13.66 -36.07
CA TRP A 25 -4.04 -13.83 -34.69
C TRP A 25 -4.70 -12.86 -33.71
N LEU A 26 -4.99 -11.63 -34.14
CA LEU A 26 -5.67 -10.66 -33.30
C LEU A 26 -7.10 -11.12 -32.97
N ILE A 27 -7.84 -11.65 -33.96
CA ILE A 27 -9.18 -12.21 -33.76
C ILE A 27 -9.12 -13.43 -32.84
N GLU A 28 -8.19 -14.36 -33.08
CA GLU A 28 -8.04 -15.59 -32.30
C GLU A 28 -7.63 -15.33 -30.84
N THR A 29 -6.82 -14.30 -30.60
CA THR A 29 -6.34 -13.93 -29.26
C THR A 29 -7.19 -12.88 -28.56
N THR A 30 -8.24 -12.36 -29.21
CA THR A 30 -9.18 -11.45 -28.57
C THR A 30 -10.04 -12.25 -27.58
N PRO A 31 -10.05 -11.90 -26.28
CA PRO A 31 -10.84 -12.68 -25.32
C PRO A 31 -12.34 -12.46 -25.56
N ASP A 32 -13.11 -13.54 -25.60
CA ASP A 32 -14.57 -13.53 -25.88
C ASP A 32 -15.39 -12.66 -24.92
N HIS A 33 -14.89 -12.44 -23.69
CA HIS A 33 -15.52 -11.61 -22.66
C HIS A 33 -14.47 -10.80 -21.90
N VAL A 34 -14.23 -9.56 -22.33
CA VAL A 34 -13.49 -8.56 -21.53
C VAL A 34 -14.44 -7.46 -21.10
N GLY A 35 -15.01 -7.58 -19.91
CA GLY A 35 -15.73 -6.48 -19.26
C GLY A 35 -17.05 -6.87 -18.60
N GLY A 36 -17.66 -5.87 -17.98
CA GLY A 36 -18.85 -6.00 -17.16
C GLY A 36 -18.56 -5.82 -15.66
N PRO A 37 -19.55 -5.37 -14.86
CA PRO A 37 -19.41 -5.32 -13.41
C PRO A 37 -19.26 -6.73 -12.84
N GLN A 38 -18.21 -6.97 -12.06
CA GLN A 38 -18.00 -8.23 -11.33
C GLN A 38 -17.95 -7.93 -9.82
N SER A 39 -18.59 -8.78 -9.03
CA SER A 39 -18.62 -8.67 -7.57
C SER A 39 -18.04 -9.92 -6.95
N HIS A 40 -17.12 -9.74 -6.01
CA HIS A 40 -16.43 -10.83 -5.31
C HIS A 40 -16.67 -10.72 -3.81
N ALA A 41 -16.64 -11.87 -3.12
CA ALA A 41 -16.91 -11.90 -1.68
C ALA A 41 -15.66 -11.54 -0.86
N THR A 42 -14.47 -11.81 -1.38
CA THR A 42 -13.19 -11.61 -0.68
C THR A 42 -12.27 -10.63 -1.41
N LEU A 43 -11.36 -10.02 -0.64
CA LEU A 43 -10.33 -9.12 -1.19
C LEU A 43 -9.34 -9.91 -2.05
N GLU A 44 -9.03 -11.14 -1.63
CA GLU A 44 -8.09 -12.04 -2.29
C GLU A 44 -8.58 -12.46 -3.69
N GLU A 45 -9.87 -12.77 -3.84
CA GLU A 45 -10.49 -13.04 -5.15
C GLU A 45 -10.42 -11.81 -6.06
N CYS A 46 -10.78 -10.64 -5.54
CA CYS A 46 -10.74 -9.39 -6.30
C CYS A 46 -9.30 -9.04 -6.71
N ALA A 47 -8.32 -9.20 -5.81
CA ALA A 47 -6.92 -8.99 -6.10
C ALA A 47 -6.39 -9.97 -7.15
N SER A 48 -6.78 -11.24 -7.07
CA SER A 48 -6.38 -12.28 -8.04
C SER A 48 -6.92 -12.00 -9.44
N LEU A 49 -8.17 -11.57 -9.54
CA LEU A 49 -8.77 -11.11 -10.80
C LEU A 49 -8.06 -9.86 -11.34
N LEU A 50 -7.81 -8.86 -10.49
CA LEU A 50 -7.10 -7.66 -10.92
C LEU A 50 -5.69 -8.00 -11.41
N MET A 51 -5.00 -8.93 -10.74
CA MET A 51 -3.70 -9.41 -11.19
C MET A 51 -3.80 -10.11 -12.55
N SER A 52 -4.79 -10.96 -12.80
CA SER A 52 -4.95 -11.61 -14.11
C SER A 52 -5.29 -10.62 -15.23
N LEU A 53 -6.07 -9.58 -14.93
CA LEU A 53 -6.44 -8.53 -15.88
C LEU A 53 -5.30 -7.55 -16.18
N THR A 54 -4.37 -7.34 -15.25
CA THR A 54 -3.33 -6.29 -15.34
C THR A 54 -1.91 -6.81 -15.51
N SER A 55 -1.67 -8.11 -15.35
CA SER A 55 -0.33 -8.72 -15.49
C SER A 55 -0.06 -9.17 -16.92
N GLU A 56 1.23 -9.33 -17.25
CA GLU A 56 1.63 -10.14 -18.40
C GLU A 56 1.14 -11.59 -18.23
N ALA A 57 0.80 -12.23 -19.34
CA ALA A 57 0.23 -13.58 -19.35
C ALA A 57 1.03 -14.57 -18.50
N ALA A 58 0.32 -15.39 -17.72
CA ALA A 58 0.91 -16.37 -16.82
C ALA A 58 1.54 -17.58 -17.55
N SER A 59 1.21 -17.80 -18.83
CA SER A 59 1.72 -18.92 -19.63
C SER A 59 1.90 -18.52 -21.09
N LEU A 60 2.66 -19.33 -21.85
CA LEU A 60 2.88 -19.14 -23.29
C LEU A 60 1.60 -19.23 -24.12
N ASN A 61 0.56 -19.93 -23.62
CA ASN A 61 -0.67 -20.24 -24.36
C ASN A 61 -1.86 -19.32 -24.01
N GLN A 62 -1.68 -18.31 -23.15
CA GLN A 62 -2.74 -17.34 -22.89
C GLN A 62 -2.28 -15.93 -23.26
N PRO A 63 -3.06 -15.17 -24.05
CA PRO A 63 -2.73 -13.79 -24.31
C PRO A 63 -2.94 -12.93 -23.06
N ALA A 64 -2.12 -11.90 -22.90
CA ALA A 64 -2.33 -10.92 -21.84
C ALA A 64 -3.59 -10.10 -22.17
N ILE A 65 -4.48 -9.91 -21.18
CA ILE A 65 -5.78 -9.26 -21.37
C ILE A 65 -5.67 -7.72 -21.31
N TRP A 66 -4.69 -7.19 -20.57
CA TRP A 66 -4.52 -5.76 -20.33
C TRP A 66 -4.48 -4.87 -21.59
N PRO A 67 -3.99 -5.28 -22.78
CA PRO A 67 -4.00 -4.42 -23.97
C PRO A 67 -5.41 -4.04 -24.43
N TYR A 68 -6.41 -4.85 -24.11
CA TYR A 68 -7.82 -4.62 -24.44
C TYR A 68 -8.58 -3.83 -23.36
N ILE A 69 -7.94 -3.56 -22.21
CA ILE A 69 -8.60 -2.92 -21.08
C ILE A 69 -8.29 -1.42 -21.07
N LYS A 70 -9.31 -0.60 -21.39
CA LYS A 70 -9.18 0.87 -21.32
C LYS A 70 -9.18 1.41 -19.88
N LYS A 71 -9.98 0.82 -18.98
CA LYS A 71 -10.12 1.29 -17.60
C LYS A 71 -10.60 0.17 -16.67
N ASN A 72 -9.90 -0.04 -15.57
CA ASN A 72 -10.39 -0.83 -14.44
C ASN A 72 -10.98 0.10 -13.37
N LYS A 73 -12.23 -0.13 -12.98
CA LYS A 73 -12.87 0.56 -11.85
C LYS A 73 -13.12 -0.46 -10.74
N VAL A 74 -12.51 -0.25 -9.59
CA VAL A 74 -12.67 -1.12 -8.42
C VAL A 74 -13.47 -0.36 -7.38
N PHE A 75 -14.57 -0.95 -6.93
CA PHE A 75 -15.39 -0.42 -5.85
C PHE A 75 -15.17 -1.30 -4.62
N LEU A 76 -14.76 -0.70 -3.52
CA LEU A 76 -14.60 -1.39 -2.24
C LEU A 76 -15.50 -0.69 -1.22
N ASN A 77 -16.25 -1.46 -0.44
CA ASN A 77 -16.97 -0.94 0.71
C ASN A 77 -15.97 -0.61 1.83
N SER A 78 -15.23 0.48 1.65
CA SER A 78 -14.20 0.91 2.57
C SER A 78 -14.44 2.35 2.98
N HIS A 79 -14.52 2.58 4.29
CA HIS A 79 -14.70 3.90 4.88
C HIS A 79 -13.54 4.85 4.56
N ILE A 80 -12.38 4.34 4.11
CA ILE A 80 -11.27 5.19 3.66
C ILE A 80 -11.54 5.84 2.31
N LEU A 81 -12.32 5.19 1.45
CA LEU A 81 -12.63 5.65 0.10
C LEU A 81 -13.79 6.65 0.09
N SER A 82 -14.71 6.57 1.06
CA SER A 82 -15.81 7.55 1.20
C SER A 82 -15.32 8.95 1.57
N ASN A 83 -14.09 9.07 2.09
CA ASN A 83 -13.46 10.34 2.46
C ASN A 83 -12.51 10.90 1.38
N GLY A 84 -12.57 10.35 0.16
CA GLY A 84 -11.99 10.99 -1.03
C GLY A 84 -10.58 10.56 -1.42
N LEU A 85 -10.12 9.39 -0.99
CA LEU A 85 -8.81 8.87 -1.40
C LEU A 85 -8.85 8.36 -2.86
N VAL A 86 -8.09 9.01 -3.73
CA VAL A 86 -7.83 8.53 -5.09
C VAL A 86 -6.37 8.12 -5.17
N LEU A 87 -6.10 6.85 -5.48
CA LEU A 87 -4.76 6.30 -5.70
C LEU A 87 -4.58 6.00 -7.19
N VAL A 88 -3.57 6.60 -7.81
CA VAL A 88 -3.22 6.31 -9.21
C VAL A 88 -1.99 5.42 -9.24
N ASN A 89 -2.13 4.20 -9.76
CA ASN A 89 -1.01 3.28 -9.94
C ASN A 89 -0.32 3.52 -11.30
N LEU A 90 0.97 3.86 -11.28
CA LEU A 90 1.73 4.17 -12.50
C LEU A 90 2.93 3.23 -12.68
N PRO A 91 2.80 2.17 -13.51
CA PRO A 91 3.94 1.33 -13.85
C PRO A 91 4.82 2.00 -14.90
N GLY A 92 6.01 2.46 -14.51
CA GLY A 92 7.16 2.67 -15.42
C GLY A 92 7.11 3.81 -16.44
N ARG A 93 6.01 4.55 -16.60
CA ARG A 93 5.88 5.74 -17.48
C ARG A 93 5.08 6.88 -16.82
N ALA A 94 5.22 7.04 -15.50
CA ALA A 94 4.41 7.93 -14.68
C ALA A 94 4.39 9.39 -15.14
N THR A 95 5.49 9.88 -15.71
CA THR A 95 5.63 11.28 -16.13
C THR A 95 4.95 11.61 -17.46
N THR A 96 4.60 10.60 -18.27
CA THR A 96 4.02 10.79 -19.62
C THR A 96 2.65 10.14 -19.80
N ASP A 97 2.08 9.57 -18.74
CA ASP A 97 0.82 8.84 -18.83
C ASP A 97 -0.39 9.80 -18.80
N VAL A 98 -1.08 9.91 -19.93
CA VAL A 98 -2.28 10.74 -20.13
C VAL A 98 -3.42 10.35 -19.19
N GLY A 99 -3.44 9.11 -18.71
CA GLY A 99 -4.41 8.61 -17.73
C GLY A 99 -4.34 9.33 -16.39
N VAL A 100 -3.17 9.87 -16.01
CA VAL A 100 -2.99 10.61 -14.75
C VAL A 100 -3.80 11.90 -14.75
N ALA A 101 -3.71 12.69 -15.83
CA ALA A 101 -4.49 13.92 -15.99
C ALA A 101 -6.00 13.65 -15.89
N SER A 102 -6.47 12.56 -16.52
CA SER A 102 -7.89 12.17 -16.47
C SER A 102 -8.38 11.84 -15.05
N VAL A 103 -7.52 11.27 -14.20
CA VAL A 103 -7.87 10.99 -12.81
C VAL A 103 -7.93 12.27 -11.98
N PHE A 104 -7.01 13.20 -12.20
CA PHE A 104 -7.04 14.50 -11.53
C PHE A 104 -8.24 15.35 -11.91
N GLU A 105 -8.60 15.39 -13.19
CA GLU A 105 -9.84 16.04 -13.64
C GLU A 105 -11.08 15.43 -12.97
N LEU A 106 -11.11 14.10 -12.85
CA LEU A 106 -12.22 13.41 -12.20
C LEU A 106 -12.29 13.75 -10.71
N ALA A 107 -11.15 13.80 -10.03
CA ALA A 107 -11.09 14.18 -8.62
C ALA A 107 -11.52 15.64 -8.42
N LYS A 108 -11.12 16.55 -9.31
CA LYS A 108 -11.56 17.96 -9.31
C LYS A 108 -13.07 18.08 -9.50
N LYS A 109 -13.63 17.37 -10.50
CA LYS A 109 -15.09 17.33 -10.74
C LYS A 109 -15.87 16.76 -9.55
N ALA A 110 -15.28 15.82 -8.82
CA ALA A 110 -15.88 15.22 -7.63
C ALA A 110 -15.66 16.06 -6.35
N GLY A 111 -14.98 17.22 -6.42
CA GLY A 111 -14.72 18.07 -5.26
C GLY A 111 -13.83 17.43 -4.20
N LEU A 112 -12.98 16.47 -4.59
CA LEU A 112 -12.13 15.74 -3.66
C LEU A 112 -10.92 16.58 -3.27
N LYS A 113 -10.71 16.72 -1.96
CA LYS A 113 -9.62 17.52 -1.39
C LYS A 113 -8.34 16.71 -1.09
N ASN A 114 -8.37 15.38 -1.25
CA ASN A 114 -7.28 14.49 -0.82
C ASN A 114 -6.91 13.49 -1.92
N VAL A 115 -6.12 13.91 -2.91
CA VAL A 115 -5.66 13.03 -4.00
C VAL A 115 -4.19 12.66 -3.78
N GLY A 116 -3.86 11.36 -3.89
CA GLY A 116 -2.49 10.86 -3.77
C GLY A 116 -2.07 10.03 -4.99
N ILE A 117 -0.88 10.28 -5.52
CA ILE A 117 -0.31 9.47 -6.60
C ILE A 117 0.49 8.32 -5.98
N VAL A 118 0.32 7.10 -6.50
CA VAL A 118 1.11 5.93 -6.08
C VAL A 118 1.88 5.37 -7.27
N CYS A 119 3.17 5.68 -7.34
CA CYS A 119 4.03 5.13 -8.38
C CYS A 119 4.55 3.75 -7.95
N THR A 120 4.36 2.73 -8.80
CA THR A 120 4.94 1.40 -8.60
C THR A 120 6.03 1.12 -9.63
N ARG A 121 7.14 0.50 -9.16
CA ARG A 121 8.45 0.18 -9.80
C ARG A 121 9.57 1.12 -9.31
N SER A 122 10.76 0.64 -8.93
CA SER A 122 11.48 -0.58 -9.35
C SER A 122 11.88 -1.51 -8.20
N LYS A 123 12.21 -2.77 -8.52
CA LYS A 123 12.68 -3.81 -7.58
C LYS A 123 13.98 -3.39 -6.87
N LEU A 124 14.09 -3.69 -5.59
CA LEU A 124 15.34 -4.07 -4.94
C LEU A 124 15.12 -5.32 -4.10
N SER A 125 16.20 -5.92 -3.59
CA SER A 125 16.24 -7.09 -2.72
C SER A 125 16.90 -6.67 -1.40
N SER A 126 16.29 -7.09 -0.30
CA SER A 126 16.57 -6.88 1.13
C SER A 126 17.99 -7.16 1.68
N ALA A 127 19.03 -7.28 0.86
CA ALA A 127 20.32 -7.81 1.27
C ALA A 127 21.17 -6.85 2.17
N VAL A 128 20.84 -5.56 2.27
CA VAL A 128 21.66 -4.57 3.04
C VAL A 128 21.71 -4.91 4.53
N ALA A 129 20.54 -5.15 5.15
CA ALA A 129 20.41 -5.34 6.59
C ALA A 129 20.84 -6.74 7.04
N ALA A 130 20.74 -7.75 6.15
CA ALA A 130 21.29 -9.07 6.38
C ALA A 130 22.83 -9.05 6.35
N SER A 131 23.42 -8.44 5.32
CA SER A 131 24.87 -8.30 5.20
C SER A 131 25.49 -7.46 6.33
N GLN A 132 24.77 -6.51 6.93
CA GLN A 132 25.27 -5.78 8.10
C GLN A 132 25.43 -6.68 9.32
N ARG A 133 24.41 -7.49 9.64
CA ARG A 133 24.48 -8.41 10.79
C ARG A 133 25.53 -9.50 10.59
N GLU A 134 25.64 -10.02 9.37
CA GLU A 134 26.69 -10.98 9.01
C GLU A 134 28.09 -10.38 9.17
N LEU A 135 28.29 -9.10 8.82
CA LEU A 135 29.56 -8.42 9.06
C LEU A 135 29.86 -8.25 10.54
N ASP A 136 28.87 -7.87 11.34
CA ASP A 136 29.04 -7.68 12.79
C ASP A 136 29.38 -9.01 13.48
N ASP A 137 28.77 -10.12 13.05
CA ASP A 137 29.05 -11.47 13.56
C ASP A 137 30.46 -11.95 13.17
N ILE A 138 30.84 -11.82 11.88
CA ILE A 138 32.19 -12.15 11.41
C ILE A 138 33.25 -11.30 12.11
N ASP A 139 32.98 -10.02 12.37
CA ASP A 139 33.89 -9.13 13.09
C ASP A 139 34.05 -9.54 14.57
N LEU A 140 32.99 -10.02 15.22
CA LEU A 140 33.06 -10.59 16.57
C LEU A 140 33.90 -11.87 16.59
N THR A 141 33.67 -12.80 15.64
CA THR A 141 34.43 -14.05 15.55
C THR A 141 35.91 -13.77 15.26
N LEU A 142 36.23 -12.84 14.36
CA LEU A 142 37.63 -12.46 14.07
C LEU A 142 38.33 -11.84 15.28
N ALA A 143 37.61 -11.14 16.15
CA ALA A 143 38.17 -10.55 17.37
C ALA A 143 38.60 -11.61 18.41
N GLU A 144 38.01 -12.80 18.40
CA GLU A 144 38.39 -13.91 19.29
C GLU A 144 39.76 -14.51 18.95
N PHE A 145 40.21 -14.36 17.70
CA PHE A 145 41.51 -14.86 17.22
C PHE A 145 42.67 -13.85 17.35
N ASP A 146 42.41 -12.60 17.75
CA ASP A 146 43.40 -11.51 17.79
C ASP A 146 44.31 -11.56 19.05
N ASP A 147 44.01 -12.45 20.02
CA ASP A 147 44.68 -12.52 21.34
C ASP A 147 45.62 -13.74 21.53
N GLY A 148 46.07 -14.43 20.46
CA GLY A 148 46.85 -15.66 20.60
C GLY A 148 47.77 -16.08 19.45
N VAL A 149 48.69 -17.02 19.75
CA VAL A 149 49.50 -17.73 18.74
C VAL A 149 48.63 -18.80 18.07
N LEU A 150 48.20 -18.54 16.84
CA LEU A 150 47.31 -19.41 16.07
C LEU A 150 48.01 -20.69 15.60
N SER A 151 47.31 -21.83 15.71
CA SER A 151 47.72 -23.07 15.07
C SER A 151 47.56 -22.97 13.53
N ASP A 152 48.12 -23.92 12.79
CA ASP A 152 47.97 -23.93 11.32
C ASP A 152 46.52 -24.16 10.88
N GLU A 153 45.73 -24.89 11.67
CA GLU A 153 44.29 -25.07 11.45
C GLU A 153 43.51 -23.77 11.73
N ASP A 154 43.85 -23.05 12.80
CA ASP A 154 43.22 -21.75 13.13
C ASP A 154 43.57 -20.66 12.08
N LYS A 155 44.75 -20.75 11.45
CA LYS A 155 45.15 -19.85 10.36
C LYS A 155 44.27 -20.03 9.12
N ASP A 156 43.92 -21.26 8.78
CA ASP A 156 43.05 -21.55 7.63
C ASP A 156 41.62 -21.04 7.89
N GLU A 157 41.09 -21.23 9.11
CA GLU A 157 39.78 -20.72 9.53
C GLU A 157 39.74 -19.18 9.51
N TYR A 158 40.78 -18.52 10.06
CA TYR A 158 40.92 -17.06 10.02
C TYR A 158 40.95 -16.52 8.57
N MET A 159 41.68 -17.19 7.68
CA MET A 159 41.78 -16.80 6.27
C MET A 159 40.44 -16.92 5.54
N GLU A 160 39.63 -17.93 5.86
CA GLU A 160 38.29 -18.11 5.30
C GLU A 160 37.30 -17.06 5.83
N LEU A 161 37.28 -16.80 7.15
CA LEU A 161 36.48 -15.72 7.75
C LEU A 161 36.83 -14.35 7.15
N SER A 162 38.12 -14.07 6.91
CA SER A 162 38.57 -12.85 6.24
C SER A 162 38.08 -12.74 4.78
N ARG A 163 37.99 -13.86 4.05
CA ARG A 163 37.40 -13.90 2.71
C ARG A 163 35.90 -13.65 2.75
N GLN A 164 35.18 -14.29 3.66
CA GLN A 164 33.74 -14.08 3.85
C GLN A 164 33.44 -12.62 4.21
N ARG A 165 34.18 -12.03 5.16
CA ARG A 165 34.08 -10.61 5.52
C ARG A 165 34.17 -9.68 4.31
N ARG A 166 35.17 -9.88 3.45
CA ARG A 166 35.36 -9.07 2.23
C ARG A 166 34.22 -9.25 1.23
N ALA A 167 33.68 -10.46 1.09
CA ALA A 167 32.53 -10.71 0.22
C ALA A 167 31.26 -10.03 0.75
N THR A 168 30.98 -10.14 2.05
CA THR A 168 29.83 -9.51 2.71
C THR A 168 29.94 -7.99 2.68
N MET A 169 31.14 -7.42 2.85
CA MET A 169 31.40 -5.98 2.72
C MET A 169 31.06 -5.47 1.32
N ARG A 170 31.52 -6.16 0.27
CA ARG A 170 31.19 -5.80 -1.13
C ARG A 170 29.69 -5.91 -1.40
N ALA A 171 29.02 -6.93 -0.87
CA ALA A 171 27.58 -7.06 -0.99
C ALA A 171 26.84 -5.87 -0.33
N ARG A 172 27.28 -5.47 0.87
CA ARG A 172 26.74 -4.29 1.58
C ARG A 172 26.95 -3.00 0.78
N GLU A 173 28.15 -2.74 0.26
CA GLU A 173 28.44 -1.53 -0.55
C GLU A 173 27.57 -1.45 -1.80
N LEU A 174 27.45 -2.57 -2.52
CA LEU A 174 26.59 -2.67 -3.70
C LEU A 174 25.11 -2.42 -3.37
N ASN A 175 24.70 -2.85 -2.19
CA ASN A 175 23.34 -2.63 -1.68
C ASN A 175 23.09 -1.16 -1.24
N LEU A 176 24.06 -0.50 -0.60
CA LEU A 176 24.01 0.94 -0.30
C LEU A 176 23.96 1.79 -1.58
N PHE A 177 24.80 1.45 -2.56
CA PHE A 177 24.79 2.11 -3.87
C PHE A 177 23.43 1.97 -4.56
N ARG A 178 22.84 0.78 -4.51
CA ARG A 178 21.48 0.53 -5.02
C ARG A 178 20.41 1.35 -4.29
N GLN A 179 20.49 1.49 -2.97
CA GLN A 179 19.59 2.35 -2.19
C GLN A 179 19.66 3.80 -2.69
N TYR A 180 20.87 4.34 -2.83
CA TYR A 180 21.10 5.68 -3.35
C TYR A 180 20.47 5.90 -4.73
N LEU A 181 20.63 4.95 -5.66
CA LEU A 181 20.02 5.01 -6.99
C LEU A 181 18.48 5.10 -6.93
N ILE A 182 17.86 4.33 -6.03
CA ILE A 182 16.40 4.33 -5.87
C ILE A 182 15.92 5.65 -5.29
N GLU A 183 16.56 6.14 -4.23
CA GLU A 183 16.19 7.42 -3.59
C GLU A 183 16.32 8.58 -4.58
N THR A 184 17.42 8.63 -5.32
CA THR A 184 17.65 9.65 -6.36
C THR A 184 16.57 9.60 -7.43
N ARG A 185 16.26 8.41 -7.94
CA ARG A 185 15.20 8.22 -8.94
C ARG A 185 13.82 8.57 -8.40
N ASN A 186 13.49 8.13 -7.18
CA ASN A 186 12.21 8.44 -6.53
C ASN A 186 12.04 9.96 -6.38
N THR A 187 13.09 10.64 -5.92
CA THR A 187 13.11 12.11 -5.81
C THR A 187 12.86 12.76 -7.16
N SER A 188 13.56 12.35 -8.21
CA SER A 188 13.36 12.85 -9.57
C SER A 188 11.92 12.65 -10.07
N VAL A 189 11.34 11.46 -9.86
CA VAL A 189 9.95 11.15 -10.26
C VAL A 189 8.95 12.00 -9.48
N VAL A 190 9.13 12.14 -8.17
CA VAL A 190 8.28 12.99 -7.33
C VAL A 190 8.32 14.43 -7.81
N THR A 191 9.52 15.00 -8.00
CA THR A 191 9.70 16.37 -8.50
C THR A 191 9.01 16.56 -9.85
N HIS A 192 9.25 15.68 -10.83
CA HIS A 192 8.62 15.80 -12.14
C HIS A 192 7.09 15.72 -12.09
N LEU A 193 6.53 14.84 -11.25
CA LEU A 193 5.08 14.70 -11.11
C LEU A 193 4.46 15.91 -10.41
N VAL A 194 5.11 16.44 -9.38
CA VAL A 194 4.68 17.66 -8.69
C VAL A 194 4.78 18.86 -9.62
N ASP A 195 5.86 19.00 -10.40
CA ASP A 195 6.03 20.10 -11.36
C ASP A 195 4.97 20.05 -12.47
N HIS A 196 4.66 18.85 -12.99
CA HIS A 196 3.75 18.70 -14.11
C HIS A 196 2.27 18.82 -13.69
N TYR A 197 1.90 18.24 -12.54
CA TYR A 197 0.50 18.18 -12.09
C TYR A 197 0.15 19.17 -10.97
N GLY A 198 1.14 19.73 -10.27
CA GLY A 198 0.93 20.62 -9.13
C GLY A 198 0.16 21.90 -9.48
N GLY A 199 0.34 22.42 -10.70
CA GLY A 199 -0.41 23.60 -11.17
C GLY A 199 -1.83 23.30 -11.68
N GLN A 200 -2.22 22.03 -11.89
CA GLN A 200 -3.52 21.67 -12.45
C GLN A 200 -4.60 21.47 -11.38
N ILE A 201 -4.21 21.37 -10.12
CA ILE A 201 -5.09 20.94 -9.04
C ILE A 201 -5.11 22.01 -7.97
N ASP A 202 -6.30 22.40 -7.51
CA ASP A 202 -6.51 23.26 -6.32
C ASP A 202 -6.22 22.47 -5.01
N LEU A 203 -5.17 21.64 -5.02
CA LEU A 203 -4.68 20.88 -3.87
C LEU A 203 -3.43 21.57 -3.35
N ASP A 204 -3.34 21.76 -2.03
CA ASP A 204 -2.19 22.40 -1.38
C ASP A 204 -0.85 21.73 -1.73
N GLU A 205 -0.85 20.44 -2.11
CA GLU A 205 0.31 19.76 -2.69
C GLU A 205 -0.10 18.34 -3.17
N PRO A 206 0.16 17.93 -4.43
CA PRO A 206 -0.08 16.53 -4.83
C PRO A 206 0.91 15.60 -4.12
N LYS A 207 0.40 14.70 -3.26
CA LYS A 207 1.26 13.75 -2.53
C LYS A 207 1.60 12.55 -3.40
N VAL A 208 2.89 12.38 -3.69
CA VAL A 208 3.41 11.28 -4.51
C VAL A 208 4.11 10.25 -3.62
N PHE A 209 3.72 8.98 -3.76
CA PHE A 209 4.31 7.85 -3.04
C PHE A 209 4.95 6.87 -4.01
N CYS A 210 6.26 6.67 -3.91
CA CYS A 210 6.95 5.60 -4.63
C CYS A 210 6.92 4.34 -3.77
N VAL A 211 6.26 3.28 -4.24
CA VAL A 211 6.07 2.05 -3.45
C VAL A 211 6.47 0.76 -4.16
N SER A 212 6.89 -0.23 -3.38
CA SER A 212 7.22 -1.59 -3.84
C SER A 212 6.45 -2.65 -3.06
N ASN A 213 5.45 -3.25 -3.72
CA ASN A 213 4.65 -4.33 -3.15
C ASN A 213 5.49 -5.58 -2.88
N THR A 214 6.41 -5.90 -3.80
CA THR A 214 7.30 -7.07 -3.68
C THR A 214 8.20 -6.96 -2.45
N GLU A 215 8.83 -5.80 -2.23
CA GLU A 215 9.72 -5.59 -1.08
C GLU A 215 8.95 -5.71 0.23
N TYR A 216 7.78 -5.07 0.29
CA TYR A 216 6.92 -5.12 1.47
C TYR A 216 6.50 -6.54 1.84
N TRP A 217 5.95 -7.31 0.90
CA TRP A 217 5.49 -8.67 1.19
C TRP A 217 6.62 -9.64 1.50
N SER A 218 7.79 -9.47 0.89
CA SER A 218 8.94 -10.35 1.13
C SER A 218 9.48 -10.27 2.56
N LYS A 219 9.34 -9.10 3.21
CA LYS A 219 9.93 -8.80 4.52
C LYS A 219 8.90 -8.62 5.65
N ARG A 220 7.62 -8.43 5.32
CA ARG A 220 6.56 -8.14 6.31
C ARG A 220 6.42 -9.19 7.42
N SER A 221 6.69 -10.45 7.10
CA SER A 221 6.54 -11.57 8.04
C SER A 221 7.77 -11.78 8.93
N GLU A 222 8.88 -11.08 8.67
CA GLU A 222 10.10 -11.18 9.47
C GLU A 222 10.00 -10.41 10.80
N PRO A 223 10.90 -10.68 11.76
CA PRO A 223 10.99 -9.90 13.00
C PRO A 223 11.13 -8.40 12.73
N LYS A 224 10.54 -7.57 13.59
CA LYS A 224 10.46 -6.12 13.38
C LYS A 224 11.83 -5.48 13.13
N ASP A 225 12.84 -5.88 13.88
CA ASP A 225 14.17 -5.27 13.80
C ASP A 225 14.91 -5.58 12.49
N SER A 226 14.61 -6.70 11.83
CA SER A 226 15.14 -7.03 10.50
C SER A 226 14.28 -6.48 9.37
N ALA A 227 12.97 -6.47 9.55
CA ALA A 227 12.03 -6.05 8.54
C ALA A 227 11.96 -4.53 8.38
N LEU A 228 12.08 -3.76 9.46
CA LEU A 228 11.75 -2.32 9.48
C LEU A 228 12.49 -1.49 8.42
N PRO A 229 13.82 -1.66 8.21
CA PRO A 229 14.52 -0.91 7.15
C PRO A 229 13.94 -1.19 5.77
N SER A 230 13.73 -2.47 5.42
CA SER A 230 13.16 -2.86 4.12
C SER A 230 11.70 -2.41 3.96
N LEU A 231 10.92 -2.46 5.04
CA LEU A 231 9.54 -1.97 5.06
C LEU A 231 9.46 -0.45 4.87
N GLN A 232 10.40 0.31 5.44
CA GLN A 232 10.51 1.75 5.22
C GLN A 232 10.88 2.04 3.76
N MET A 233 11.89 1.35 3.24
CA MET A 233 12.35 1.48 1.85
C MET A 233 11.26 1.09 0.82
N SER A 234 10.34 0.20 1.19
CA SER A 234 9.20 -0.15 0.33
C SER A 234 8.25 1.02 0.07
N GLY A 235 8.29 2.10 0.86
CA GLY A 235 7.38 3.24 0.78
C GLY A 235 5.94 2.95 1.25
N ILE A 236 5.56 1.68 1.48
CA ILE A 236 4.20 1.29 1.86
C ILE A 236 3.84 1.78 3.27
N LEU A 237 4.79 1.83 4.21
CA LEU A 237 4.50 2.36 5.56
C LEU A 237 4.11 3.84 5.52
N THR A 238 4.82 4.64 4.74
CA THR A 238 4.53 6.06 4.53
C THR A 238 3.17 6.24 3.87
N LEU A 239 2.86 5.45 2.84
CA LEU A 239 1.55 5.43 2.20
C LEU A 239 0.44 5.08 3.20
N ARG A 240 0.60 4.02 3.99
CA ARG A 240 -0.40 3.61 5.01
C ARG A 240 -0.62 4.69 6.06
N LYS A 241 0.45 5.32 6.55
CA LYS A 241 0.37 6.43 7.51
C LYS A 241 -0.42 7.60 6.91
N HIS A 242 -0.17 7.92 5.64
CA HIS A 242 -0.91 8.97 4.95
C HIS A 242 -2.40 8.63 4.78
N CYS A 243 -2.72 7.43 4.31
CA CYS A 243 -4.11 6.98 4.17
C CYS A 243 -4.86 7.03 5.51
N LEU A 244 -4.20 6.62 6.61
CA LEU A 244 -4.75 6.72 7.96
C LEU A 244 -4.94 8.17 8.41
N SER A 245 -4.01 9.08 8.07
CA SER A 245 -4.16 10.50 8.41
C SER A 245 -5.37 11.15 7.72
N ILE A 246 -5.71 10.74 6.50
CA ILE A 246 -6.86 11.29 5.77
C ILE A 246 -8.17 10.99 6.50
N VAL A 247 -8.29 9.80 7.08
CA VAL A 247 -9.49 9.41 7.83
C VAL A 247 -9.45 9.83 9.29
N ALA A 248 -8.28 10.17 9.83
CA ALA A 248 -8.11 10.45 11.24
C ALA A 248 -9.07 11.56 11.71
N ASP A 249 -9.17 12.66 10.96
CA ASP A 249 -10.04 13.79 11.34
C ASP A 249 -11.52 13.42 11.28
N THR A 250 -11.95 12.70 10.24
CA THR A 250 -13.34 12.25 10.12
C THR A 250 -13.69 11.22 11.19
N GLN A 251 -12.79 10.28 11.47
CA GLN A 251 -12.96 9.27 12.52
C GLN A 251 -12.96 9.90 13.90
N HIS A 252 -12.11 10.90 14.13
CA HIS A 252 -12.08 11.67 15.36
C HIS A 252 -13.39 12.42 15.58
N LYS A 253 -13.89 13.13 14.55
CA LYS A 253 -15.20 13.79 14.59
C LYS A 253 -16.34 12.81 14.82
N ALA A 254 -16.35 11.66 14.15
CA ALA A 254 -17.36 10.62 14.34
C ALA A 254 -17.34 10.06 15.76
N ALA A 255 -16.15 9.79 16.31
CA ALA A 255 -15.99 9.34 17.69
C ALA A 255 -16.46 10.40 18.71
N ILE A 256 -16.16 11.68 18.47
CA ILE A 256 -16.68 12.79 19.27
C ILE A 256 -18.20 12.81 19.23
N THR A 257 -18.81 12.77 18.04
CA THR A 257 -20.27 12.75 17.88
C THR A 257 -20.89 11.56 18.58
N PHE A 258 -20.33 10.37 18.42
CA PHE A 258 -20.82 9.17 19.09
C PHE A 258 -20.80 9.31 20.62
N VAL A 259 -19.69 9.75 21.19
CA VAL A 259 -19.55 9.91 22.65
C VAL A 259 -20.38 11.08 23.18
N CYS A 260 -20.47 12.17 22.42
CA CYS A 260 -21.06 13.41 22.88
C CYS A 260 -22.54 13.58 22.53
N SER A 261 -23.08 12.81 21.59
CA SER A 261 -24.43 12.97 21.09
C SER A 261 -25.20 11.64 21.12
N ASP A 262 -24.63 10.58 20.53
CA ASP A 262 -25.35 9.32 20.33
C ASP A 262 -25.50 8.51 21.62
N ILE A 263 -24.43 8.40 22.43
CA ILE A 263 -24.51 7.74 23.74
C ILE A 263 -25.52 8.44 24.66
N PRO A 264 -25.52 9.78 24.83
CA PRO A 264 -26.56 10.48 25.57
C PRO A 264 -27.98 10.18 25.06
N ALA A 265 -28.22 10.26 23.75
CA ALA A 265 -29.53 9.99 23.17
C ALA A 265 -30.02 8.57 23.49
N LEU A 266 -29.12 7.57 23.38
CA LEU A 266 -29.43 6.19 23.76
C LEU A 266 -29.76 6.06 25.25
N LEU A 267 -29.04 6.78 26.13
CA LEU A 267 -29.33 6.77 27.56
C LEU A 267 -30.70 7.40 27.84
N ASP A 268 -31.07 8.47 27.14
CA ASP A 268 -32.38 9.11 27.24
C ASP A 268 -33.51 8.19 26.75
N ASP A 269 -33.30 7.47 25.64
CA ASP A 269 -34.24 6.47 25.14
C ASP A 269 -34.43 5.32 26.14
N VAL A 270 -33.35 4.85 26.77
CA VAL A 270 -33.42 3.84 27.83
C VAL A 270 -34.13 4.38 29.07
N ALA A 271 -33.92 5.64 29.44
CA ALA A 271 -34.64 6.29 30.53
C ALA A 271 -36.15 6.33 30.22
N LEU A 272 -36.52 6.76 29.02
CA LEU A 272 -37.89 6.85 28.54
C LEU A 272 -38.56 5.47 28.47
N TRP A 273 -37.83 4.44 28.04
CA TRP A 273 -38.31 3.05 28.03
C TRP A 273 -38.60 2.54 29.46
N VAL A 274 -37.72 2.85 30.42
CA VAL A 274 -37.95 2.52 31.84
C VAL A 274 -39.16 3.27 32.41
N GLU A 275 -39.38 4.51 32.01
CA GLU A 275 -40.49 5.38 32.45
C GLU A 275 -41.85 4.99 31.88
N SER A 276 -41.90 4.67 30.58
CA SER A 276 -43.11 4.22 29.87
C SER A 276 -43.65 2.87 30.38
N GLY A 277 -42.91 2.18 31.24
CA GLY A 277 -43.38 0.96 31.89
C GLY A 277 -43.39 -0.27 30.98
N ALA A 278 -42.77 -0.20 29.80
CA ALA A 278 -42.69 -1.25 28.79
C ALA A 278 -41.89 -2.52 29.21
N GLY A 279 -41.49 -2.62 30.49
CA GLY A 279 -40.82 -3.78 31.06
C GLY A 279 -41.51 -4.28 32.34
N SER A 280 -41.54 -5.62 32.51
CA SER A 280 -42.11 -6.34 33.67
C SER A 280 -41.41 -6.09 35.03
N ALA A 281 -40.49 -5.13 35.08
CA ALA A 281 -39.69 -4.84 36.26
C ALA A 281 -40.50 -4.10 37.34
N ASN A 282 -40.35 -4.53 38.60
CA ASN A 282 -40.95 -3.87 39.75
C ASN A 282 -40.38 -2.45 39.97
N SER A 283 -41.07 -1.66 40.79
CA SER A 283 -40.72 -0.26 41.11
C SER A 283 -39.33 -0.09 41.75
N GLU A 284 -38.84 -1.10 42.46
CA GLU A 284 -37.52 -1.09 43.11
C GLU A 284 -36.38 -1.31 42.10
N ARG A 285 -36.52 -2.26 41.16
CA ARG A 285 -35.57 -2.46 40.05
C ARG A 285 -35.53 -1.25 39.11
N LYS A 286 -36.68 -0.64 38.80
CA LYS A 286 -36.72 0.61 38.00
C LYS A 286 -35.93 1.74 38.66
N ARG A 287 -36.04 1.89 40.00
CA ARG A 287 -35.28 2.86 40.77
C ARG A 287 -33.77 2.56 40.75
N GLY A 288 -33.39 1.28 40.83
CA GLY A 288 -32.00 0.83 40.71
C GLY A 288 -31.39 1.13 39.33
N ILE A 289 -32.12 0.86 38.25
CA ILE A 289 -31.68 1.14 36.87
C ILE A 289 -31.49 2.65 36.68
N ARG A 290 -32.43 3.48 37.14
CA ARG A 290 -32.34 4.95 37.03
C ARG A 290 -31.14 5.53 37.78
N LYS A 291 -30.84 4.99 38.97
CA LYS A 291 -29.65 5.39 39.75
C LYS A 291 -28.35 5.06 39.02
N THR A 292 -28.30 3.91 38.35
CA THR A 292 -27.16 3.50 37.53
C THR A 292 -27.02 4.39 36.29
N LEU A 293 -28.13 4.68 35.60
CA LEU A 293 -28.16 5.55 34.41
C LEU A 293 -27.64 6.95 34.74
N ASN A 294 -28.14 7.58 35.81
CA ASN A 294 -27.67 8.88 36.29
C ASN A 294 -26.17 8.88 36.65
N LYS A 295 -25.64 7.77 37.15
CA LYS A 295 -24.21 7.62 37.46
C LYS A 295 -23.38 7.55 36.17
N VAL A 296 -23.86 6.85 35.15
CA VAL A 296 -23.24 6.77 33.83
C VAL A 296 -23.25 8.12 33.14
N GLU A 297 -24.38 8.81 33.14
CA GLU A 297 -24.52 10.13 32.53
C GLU A 297 -23.59 11.18 33.18
N LYS A 298 -23.49 11.19 34.52
CA LYS A 298 -22.53 12.06 35.22
C LYS A 298 -21.08 11.78 34.85
N ARG A 299 -20.71 10.51 34.67
CA ARG A 299 -19.36 10.14 34.20
C ARG A 299 -19.13 10.57 32.76
N LEU A 300 -20.13 10.41 31.91
CA LEU A 300 -20.09 10.82 30.52
C LEU A 300 -19.94 12.35 30.38
N GLN A 301 -20.58 13.13 31.25
CA GLN A 301 -20.41 14.60 31.29
C GLN A 301 -18.98 15.02 31.66
N MET A 302 -18.29 14.27 32.52
CA MET A 302 -16.87 14.50 32.80
C MET A 302 -15.99 14.21 31.57
N VAL A 303 -16.30 13.13 30.85
CA VAL A 303 -15.62 12.80 29.59
C VAL A 303 -15.86 13.87 28.52
N LYS A 304 -17.10 14.36 28.35
CA LYS A 304 -17.43 15.49 27.46
C LYS A 304 -16.60 16.73 27.75
N LYS A 305 -16.48 17.11 29.03
CA LYS A 305 -15.67 18.28 29.45
C LYS A 305 -14.19 18.10 29.17
N SER A 306 -13.68 16.88 29.30
CA SER A 306 -12.31 16.56 28.90
C SER A 306 -12.15 16.64 27.39
N VAL A 307 -12.99 16.00 26.60
CA VAL A 307 -12.91 16.00 25.13
C VAL A 307 -13.02 17.41 24.54
N ARG A 308 -13.92 18.28 25.03
CA ARG A 308 -14.03 19.66 24.55
C ARG A 308 -12.76 20.49 24.76
N ARG A 309 -12.08 20.27 25.89
CA ARG A 309 -10.82 20.94 26.23
C ARG A 309 -9.65 20.58 25.30
N TRP A 310 -9.73 19.43 24.61
CA TRP A 310 -8.70 18.96 23.69
C TRP A 310 -8.91 19.53 22.28
N ASN A 311 -10.08 20.09 21.97
CA ASN A 311 -10.40 20.71 20.67
C ASN A 311 -10.13 22.23 20.65
N GLU A 312 -9.81 22.84 21.80
CA GLU A 312 -9.55 24.29 21.96
C GLU A 312 -8.05 24.63 22.00
N VAL A 313 -7.17 23.64 21.79
CA VAL A 313 -5.71 23.76 21.69
C VAL A 313 -5.28 23.39 20.27
#